data_AF-A0A2U1AS52-F1
#
_entry.id   AF-A0A2U1AS52-F1
#
_cell.length_a   1.000
_cell.length_b   1.000
_cell.length_c   1.000
_cell.angle_alpha   90.00
_cell.angle_beta   90.00
_cell.angle_gamma   90.00
#
_symmetry.space_group_name_H-M   'P 1'
#
loop_
_entity.id
_entity.type
_entity.pdbx_description
1 polymer ?
#
loop_
_entity_poly.entity_id
_entity_poly.type
_entity_poly.pdbx_seq_one_letter_code
_entity_poly.pdbx_strand_id
1 'polypeptide(L)'
;MKYHVKKGDKVLVNAGNYKGEEATILAVLTNKDRVVLEFTSKKDREIGKRTIKKSKLNPNGGLVERSVSVHVSNVNPVASEKSEK
;
A
#
# COMPACT_ATOMS: atom_id res chain seq x y z
N MET A 1 0.61 -5.48 -21.28
CA MET A 1 0.09 -4.34 -20.49
C MET A 1 1.24 -3.78 -19.66
N LYS A 2 1.48 -2.46 -19.71
CA LYS A 2 2.61 -1.81 -19.05
C LYS A 2 2.08 -1.00 -17.87
N TYR A 3 2.32 -1.47 -16.65
CA TYR A 3 2.01 -0.70 -15.45
C TYR A 3 3.10 0.36 -15.23
N HIS A 4 2.71 1.56 -14.80
CA HIS A 4 3.62 2.65 -14.48
C HIS A 4 4.31 2.50 -13.11
N VAL A 5 4.02 1.43 -12.38
CA VAL A 5 4.49 1.17 -11.02
C VAL A 5 5.03 -0.25 -10.89
N LYS A 6 6.07 -0.42 -10.07
CA LYS A 6 6.63 -1.73 -9.72
C LYS A 6 6.55 -1.97 -8.22
N LYS A 7 6.79 -3.22 -7.82
CA LYS A 7 6.96 -3.58 -6.41
C LYS A 7 8.19 -2.84 -5.86
N GLY A 8 8.03 -2.17 -4.72
CA GLY A 8 9.07 -1.39 -4.06
C GLY A 8 9.11 0.09 -4.44
N ASP A 9 8.31 0.55 -5.41
CA ASP A 9 8.21 1.98 -5.70
C ASP A 9 7.49 2.73 -4.57
N LYS A 10 7.95 3.95 -4.30
CA LYS A 10 7.23 4.93 -3.49
C LYS A 10 6.19 5.62 -4.36
N VAL A 11 4.96 5.66 -3.87
CA VAL A 11 3.83 6.26 -4.57
C VAL A 11 3.06 7.21 -3.67
N LEU A 12 2.48 8.23 -4.28
CA LEU A 12 1.51 9.12 -3.65
C LEU A 12 0.12 8.69 -4.07
N VAL A 13 -0.79 8.58 -3.11
CA VAL A 13 -2.20 8.30 -3.39
C VAL A 13 -2.90 9.61 -3.77
N ASN A 14 -3.51 9.65 -4.95
CA ASN A 14 -4.15 10.85 -5.48
C ASN A 14 -5.63 10.98 -5.07
N ALA A 15 -6.29 9.87 -4.75
CA ALA A 15 -7.74 9.81 -4.58
C ALA A 15 -8.17 8.82 -3.49
N GLY A 16 -9.33 9.06 -2.89
CA GLY A 16 -9.90 8.24 -1.81
C GLY A 16 -9.55 8.73 -0.42
N ASN A 17 -9.77 7.89 0.60
CA ASN A 17 -9.58 8.23 2.01
C ASN A 17 -8.12 8.54 2.37
N TYR A 18 -7.18 7.98 1.60
CA TYR A 18 -5.74 8.11 1.80
C TYR A 18 -5.10 9.15 0.86
N LYS A 19 -5.90 10.06 0.29
CA LYS A 19 -5.41 11.09 -0.64
C LYS A 19 -4.32 11.95 0.02
N GLY A 20 -3.21 12.15 -0.71
CA GLY A 20 -2.07 12.95 -0.30
C GLY A 20 -1.05 12.19 0.57
N GLU A 21 -1.26 10.90 0.79
CA GLU A 21 -0.32 10.08 1.57
C GLU A 21 0.67 9.35 0.68
N GLU A 22 1.90 9.29 1.18
CA GLU A 22 2.97 8.50 0.60
C GLU A 22 2.90 7.07 1.14
N ALA A 23 3.10 6.12 0.23
CA ALA A 23 3.08 4.71 0.51
C ALA A 23 4.12 3.98 -0.34
N THR A 24 4.52 2.80 0.13
CA THR A 24 5.40 1.89 -0.60
C THR A 24 4.58 0.72 -1.16
N ILE A 25 4.85 0.32 -2.40
CA ILE A 25 4.17 -0.82 -3.01
C ILE A 25 4.78 -2.14 -2.50
N LEU A 26 4.00 -2.91 -1.75
CA LEU A 26 4.38 -4.26 -1.32
C LEU A 26 4.15 -5.30 -2.42
N ALA A 27 3.06 -5.17 -3.17
CA ALA A 27 2.71 -6.10 -4.23
C ALA A 27 1.83 -5.43 -5.29
N VAL A 28 1.99 -5.86 -6.55
CA VAL A 28 1.13 -5.48 -7.66
C VAL A 28 0.28 -6.69 -8.03
N LEU A 29 -1.03 -6.57 -7.88
CA LEU A 29 -2.02 -7.58 -8.26
C LEU A 29 -2.48 -7.29 -9.69
N THR A 30 -1.70 -7.76 -10.67
CA THR A 30 -1.97 -7.56 -12.10
C THR A 30 -3.32 -8.13 -12.54
N ASN A 31 -3.77 -9.23 -11.92
CA ASN A 31 -5.07 -9.84 -12.22
C ASN A 31 -6.28 -8.97 -11.87
N LYS A 32 -6.11 -7.96 -11.01
CA LYS A 32 -7.20 -7.12 -10.50
C LYS A 32 -6.92 -5.63 -10.68
N ASP A 33 -5.86 -5.27 -11.41
CA ASP A 33 -5.40 -3.89 -11.60
C ASP A 33 -5.27 -3.11 -10.27
N ARG A 34 -4.78 -3.80 -9.24
CA ARG A 34 -4.65 -3.25 -7.89
C ARG A 34 -3.23 -3.33 -7.39
N VAL A 35 -2.85 -2.35 -6.57
CA VAL A 35 -1.59 -2.33 -5.83
C VAL A 35 -1.89 -2.44 -4.35
N VAL A 36 -1.05 -3.21 -3.65
CA VAL A 36 -1.06 -3.31 -2.19
C VAL A 36 -0.04 -2.32 -1.67
N LEU A 37 -0.53 -1.34 -0.92
CA LEU A 37 0.24 -0.24 -0.37
C LEU A 37 0.45 -0.44 1.12
N GLU A 38 1.64 -0.08 1.56
CA GLU A 38 2.00 0.13 2.97
C GLU A 38 2.26 1.62 3.16
N PHE A 39 1.44 2.26 4.00
CA PHE A 39 1.60 3.67 4.27
C PHE A 39 2.76 3.87 5.25
N THR A 40 3.40 5.03 5.17
CA THR A 40 4.46 5.44 6.11
C THR A 40 3.96 6.52 7.09
N SER A 41 2.74 7.01 6.88
CA SER A 41 2.17 8.14 7.61
C SER A 41 1.27 7.68 8.76
N LYS A 42 1.08 8.54 9.78
CA LYS A 42 0.33 8.25 11.03
C LYS A 42 -1.13 7.79 10.85
N LYS A 43 -1.66 7.76 9.62
CA LYS A 43 -2.97 7.20 9.26
C LYS A 43 -2.98 5.70 9.04
N ASP A 44 -1.86 5.00 9.21
CA ASP A 44 -1.85 3.53 9.41
C ASP A 44 -2.85 3.09 10.49
N ARG A 45 -3.15 3.95 11.46
CA ARG A 45 -4.15 3.71 12.50
C ARG A 45 -5.61 3.71 12.04
N GLU A 46 -5.93 4.33 10.92
CA GLU A 46 -7.27 4.29 10.30
C GLU A 46 -7.44 3.10 9.36
N ILE A 47 -6.35 2.39 9.04
CA ILE A 47 -6.45 1.16 8.27
C ILE A 47 -7.06 0.10 9.20
N GLY A 48 -8.31 -0.25 8.91
CA GLY A 48 -9.11 -1.17 9.73
C GLY A 48 -8.31 -2.40 10.14
N LYS A 49 -8.16 -2.58 11.45
CA LYS A 49 -7.34 -3.65 12.00
C LYS A 49 -8.08 -5.00 11.88
N ARG A 50 -7.37 -6.07 11.49
CA ARG A 50 -7.94 -7.42 11.46
C ARG A 50 -7.70 -8.11 12.77
N THR A 51 -8.78 -8.54 13.41
CA THR A 51 -8.68 -9.54 14.47
C THR A 51 -8.32 -10.89 13.85
N ILE A 52 -7.14 -11.40 14.19
CA ILE A 52 -6.75 -12.78 13.85
C ILE A 52 -7.14 -13.68 15.03
N LYS A 53 -7.90 -14.74 14.73
CA LYS A 53 -8.18 -15.80 15.70
C LYS A 53 -6.89 -16.56 16.02
N LYS A 54 -6.73 -16.99 17.27
CA LYS A 54 -5.61 -17.82 17.71
C LYS A 54 -5.55 -19.10 16.86
N SER A 55 -4.39 -19.40 16.32
CA SER A 55 -4.13 -20.60 15.50
C SER A 55 -2.68 -21.05 15.69
N LYS A 56 -2.30 -22.25 15.22
CA LYS A 56 -0.92 -22.76 15.34
C LYS A 56 0.14 -21.79 14.78
N LEU A 57 -0.19 -21.05 13.72
CA LEU A 57 0.67 -20.01 13.13
C LEU A 57 0.66 -18.69 13.90
N ASN A 58 -0.39 -18.42 14.68
CA ASN A 58 -0.56 -17.16 15.44
C ASN A 58 -1.06 -17.50 16.86
N PRO A 59 -0.18 -18.02 17.74
CA PRO A 59 -0.57 -18.53 19.06
C PRO A 59 -1.11 -17.44 19.99
N ASN A 60 -0.57 -16.22 19.88
CA ASN A 60 -1.02 -15.08 20.67
C ASN A 60 -2.32 -14.46 20.14
N GLY A 61 -2.73 -14.80 18.90
CA GLY A 61 -3.76 -14.04 18.19
C GLY A 61 -3.39 -12.56 18.16
N GLY A 62 -4.38 -11.70 17.91
CA GLY A 62 -4.20 -10.27 18.11
C GLY A 62 -4.75 -9.43 16.97
N LEU A 63 -4.43 -8.16 17.06
CA LEU A 63 -4.94 -7.13 16.18
C LEU A 63 -3.82 -6.76 15.20
N VAL A 64 -3.90 -7.27 13.98
CA VAL A 64 -2.90 -6.95 12.95
C VAL A 64 -3.37 -5.78 12.10
N GLU A 65 -2.42 -4.92 11.77
CA GLU A 65 -2.59 -3.90 10.75
C GLU A 65 -2.66 -4.59 9.38
N ARG A 66 -3.58 -4.12 8.54
CA ARG A 66 -3.70 -4.61 7.17
C ARG A 66 -3.03 -3.62 6.23
N SER A 67 -2.51 -4.13 5.13
CA SER A 67 -2.19 -3.31 3.98
C SER A 67 -3.47 -2.97 3.20
N VAL A 68 -3.45 -1.83 2.48
CA VAL A 68 -4.59 -1.34 1.70
C VAL A 68 -4.38 -1.67 0.23
N SER A 69 -5.41 -2.20 -0.42
CA SER A 69 -5.41 -2.34 -1.88
C SER A 69 -6.03 -1.11 -2.53
N VAL A 70 -5.30 -0.45 -3.43
CA VAL A 70 -5.77 0.70 -4.20
C VAL A 70 -5.70 0.37 -5.69
N HIS A 71 -6.60 0.94 -6.51
CA HIS A 71 -6.55 0.78 -7.96
C HIS A 71 -5.31 1.47 -8.54
N VAL A 72 -4.68 0.87 -9.55
CA VAL A 72 -3.44 1.38 -10.17
C VAL A 72 -3.53 2.82 -10.68
N SER A 73 -4.72 3.28 -11.05
CA SER A 73 -4.98 4.64 -11.55
C SER A 73 -4.97 5.73 -10.46
N ASN A 74 -5.14 5.33 -9.19
CA ASN A 74 -5.24 6.27 -8.08
C ASN A 74 -3.89 6.48 -7.37
N VAL A 75 -2.81 5.92 -7.92
CA VAL A 75 -1.45 6.04 -7.39
C VAL A 75 -0.53 6.64 -8.45
N ASN A 76 0.32 7.56 -8.03
CA ASN A 76 1.40 8.08 -8.86
C ASN A 76 2.75 7.75 -8.23
N PRO A 77 3.75 7.29 -9.00
CA PRO A 77 5.11 7.17 -8.50
C PRO A 77 5.62 8.54 -8.07
N VAL A 78 6.10 8.63 -6.82
CA VAL A 78 6.81 9.81 -6.35
C VAL A 78 8.23 9.61 -6.82
N ALA A 79 8.61 10.35 -7.86
CA ALA A 79 9.96 10.31 -8.36
C ALA A 79 10.92 10.69 -7.22
N SER A 80 11.76 9.73 -6.81
CA SER A 80 13.13 10.05 -6.41
C SER A 80 13.68 10.98 -7.47
N GLU A 81 14.18 12.12 -7.01
CA GLU A 81 14.80 13.19 -7.78
C GLU A 81 15.32 12.71 -9.13
N LYS A 82 14.94 13.42 -10.19
CA LYS A 82 15.78 13.50 -11.37
C LYS A 82 17.15 14.02 -10.90
N SER A 83 18.06 13.12 -10.56
CA SER A 83 19.49 13.39 -10.56
C SER A 83 19.95 13.54 -12.01
N GLU A 84 20.62 14.66 -12.25
CA GLU A 84 21.44 15.08 -13.39
C GLU A 84 20.85 15.10 -14.82
N LYS A 85 20.76 16.32 -15.39
CA LYS A 85 21.74 16.74 -16.40
C LYS A 85 22.00 18.24 -16.32
#